data_AF-A0A127M483-F1
#
_entry.id   AF-A0A127M483-F1
#
_cell.length_a   1.000
_cell.length_b   1.000
_cell.length_c   1.000
_cell.angle_alpha   90.00
_cell.angle_beta   90.00
_cell.angle_gamma   90.00
#
_symmetry.space_group_name_H-M   'P 1'
#
loop_
_entity.id
_entity.type
_entity.pdbx_description
1 polymer ?
#
loop_
_entity_poly.entity_id
_entity_poly.type
_entity_poly.pdbx_seq_one_letter_code
_entity_poly.pdbx_strand_id
1 'polypeptide(L)'
;MSQFDVNDGDKLQFAAEPTATLGDSGLEPWKLLLVDDEKVVHSVTRLALEGFELAGRGLQFISAYSAEEAREQLAQHDDIALILLDVVMETDHAGLDLVHYIRRELNNKFVRIVLRTGQPGQAPELEVITQYDINDYKEKTELTRQKLFSTVYTSLCSYRDLMALENNRLGLLKVIEASANIFERRNLAAFAEGVLQQLTALLYLNKDAMLVQPCGMLARPASNALNILAATGCYSDYEGTVEISAFDSDIGDRLGAAIAQRSSNYGDNYWVSYYITESGMEQLLYVSAKDVFSIPDIAMIELFVRNVAIAHETIALLESNNHD
;
A
#
# COMPACT_ATOMS: atom_id res chain seq x y z
N MET A 1 -73.32 -12.66 38.12
CA MET A 1 -71.90 -13.07 38.27
C MET A 1 -71.37 -13.19 36.86
N SER A 2 -70.44 -12.38 36.33
CA SER A 2 -69.48 -11.42 36.87
C SER A 2 -69.29 -10.36 35.79
N GLN A 3 -69.21 -9.09 36.18
CA GLN A 3 -68.73 -8.00 35.34
C GLN A 3 -67.28 -8.25 34.90
N PHE A 4 -66.94 -7.82 33.70
CA PHE A 4 -65.61 -7.31 33.37
C PHE A 4 -65.80 -6.13 32.41
N ASP A 5 -65.65 -4.93 32.95
CA ASP A 5 -65.39 -3.69 32.22
C ASP A 5 -63.98 -3.75 31.64
N VAL A 6 -63.81 -3.45 30.35
CA VAL A 6 -62.57 -2.82 29.85
C VAL A 6 -62.93 -1.80 28.76
N ASN A 7 -62.85 -0.55 29.21
CA ASN A 7 -62.59 0.73 28.56
C ASN A 7 -62.41 0.80 27.03
N ASP A 8 -63.18 1.74 26.47
CA ASP A 8 -63.05 2.35 25.15
C ASP A 8 -61.84 3.28 25.13
N GLY A 9 -60.85 3.01 24.27
CA GLY A 9 -59.66 3.87 24.18
C GLY A 9 -58.44 3.20 23.57
N ASP A 10 -58.48 2.89 22.28
CA ASP A 10 -57.27 2.95 21.47
C ASP A 10 -57.60 3.14 19.98
N LYS A 11 -57.77 4.40 19.59
CA LYS A 11 -57.69 4.77 18.18
C LYS A 11 -56.21 4.72 17.81
N LEU A 12 -55.82 3.69 17.07
CA LEU A 12 -54.51 3.57 16.43
C LEU A 12 -54.22 4.84 15.61
N GLN A 13 -53.42 5.71 16.19
CA GLN A 13 -52.91 6.90 15.53
C GLN A 13 -51.63 6.49 14.81
N PHE A 14 -51.70 6.34 13.48
CA PHE A 14 -50.53 6.08 12.66
C PHE A 14 -49.56 7.27 12.81
N ALA A 15 -48.43 7.05 13.45
CA ALA A 15 -47.33 8.00 13.47
C ALA A 15 -46.82 8.17 12.03
N ALA A 16 -46.57 9.41 11.61
CA ALA A 16 -45.88 9.68 10.36
C ALA A 16 -44.52 8.97 10.40
N GLU A 17 -44.22 8.21 9.35
CA GLU A 17 -42.89 7.64 9.16
C GLU A 17 -41.87 8.78 9.26
N PRO A 18 -40.80 8.65 10.05
CA PRO A 18 -39.75 9.65 10.04
C PRO A 18 -39.15 9.62 8.64
N THR A 19 -39.31 10.72 7.90
CA THR A 19 -38.53 10.97 6.70
C THR A 19 -37.08 10.98 7.14
N ALA A 20 -36.40 9.84 7.00
CA ALA A 20 -34.99 9.73 7.28
C ALA A 20 -34.27 10.70 6.35
N THR A 21 -33.77 11.79 6.91
CA THR A 21 -32.75 12.60 6.26
C THR A 21 -31.54 11.69 6.04
N LEU A 22 -31.28 11.36 4.78
CA LEU A 22 -30.04 10.71 4.34
C LEU A 22 -28.87 11.64 4.70
N GLY A 23 -28.15 11.31 5.77
CA GLY A 23 -26.98 12.07 6.18
C GLY A 23 -26.74 11.97 7.68
N ASP A 24 -26.08 10.89 8.10
CA ASP A 24 -24.81 10.98 8.82
C ASP A 24 -24.32 9.54 9.09
N SER A 25 -23.46 9.03 8.21
CA SER A 25 -22.82 7.71 8.40
C SER A 25 -21.64 7.78 9.37
N GLY A 26 -21.30 8.96 9.93
CA GLY A 26 -20.10 9.17 10.75
C GLY A 26 -18.78 8.90 10.00
N LEU A 27 -18.84 8.63 8.69
CA LEU A 27 -17.69 8.39 7.84
C LEU A 27 -17.26 9.70 7.20
N GLU A 28 -15.96 10.00 7.22
CA GLU A 28 -15.43 11.21 6.60
C GLU A 28 -15.72 11.24 5.10
N PRO A 29 -16.06 12.39 4.50
CA PRO A 29 -16.32 12.46 3.05
C PRO A 29 -15.07 12.17 2.22
N TRP A 30 -15.24 11.82 0.95
CA TRP A 30 -14.14 11.73 0.00
C TRP A 30 -13.70 13.13 -0.43
N LYS A 31 -12.46 13.50 -0.19
CA LYS A 31 -11.90 14.78 -0.65
C LYS A 31 -11.59 14.73 -2.14
N LEU A 32 -12.22 15.63 -2.89
CA LEU A 32 -12.06 15.79 -4.33
C LEU A 32 -11.55 17.21 -4.60
N LEU A 33 -10.32 17.30 -5.12
CA LEU A 33 -9.70 18.56 -5.50
C LEU A 33 -10.08 18.93 -6.94
N LEU A 34 -10.68 20.10 -7.12
CA LEU A 34 -10.97 20.71 -8.41
C LEU A 34 -9.86 21.73 -8.69
N VAL A 35 -9.16 21.55 -9.82
CA VAL A 35 -8.12 22.47 -10.27
C VAL A 35 -8.46 22.96 -11.67
N ASP A 36 -8.91 24.20 -11.76
CA ASP A 36 -9.36 24.86 -12.98
C ASP A 36 -9.41 26.37 -12.70
N ASP A 37 -8.95 27.22 -13.61
CA ASP A 37 -8.97 28.67 -13.42
C ASP A 37 -10.39 29.26 -13.59
N GLU A 38 -11.31 28.50 -14.19
CA GLU A 38 -12.70 28.90 -14.40
C GLU A 38 -13.63 28.54 -13.23
N LYS A 39 -14.04 29.55 -12.45
CA LYS A 39 -15.02 29.39 -11.35
C LYS A 39 -16.33 28.71 -11.75
N VAL A 40 -16.76 28.89 -13.00
CA VAL A 40 -17.99 28.26 -13.54
C VAL A 40 -17.82 26.75 -13.59
N VAL A 41 -16.65 26.24 -14.00
CA VAL A 41 -16.37 24.81 -14.05
C VAL A 41 -16.50 24.18 -12.67
N HIS A 42 -16.02 24.85 -11.62
CA HIS A 42 -16.16 24.36 -10.24
C HIS A 42 -17.63 24.27 -9.83
N SER A 43 -18.41 25.30 -10.13
CA SER A 43 -19.83 25.37 -9.79
C SER A 43 -20.65 24.30 -10.52
N VAL A 44 -20.41 24.12 -11.82
CA VAL A 44 -21.05 23.09 -12.65
C VAL A 44 -20.66 21.68 -12.21
N THR A 45 -19.38 21.47 -11.88
CA THR A 45 -18.89 20.16 -11.40
C THR A 45 -19.57 19.77 -10.07
N ARG A 46 -19.67 20.71 -9.13
CA ARG A 46 -20.38 20.49 -7.84
C ARG A 46 -21.84 20.14 -8.06
N LEU A 47 -22.54 20.87 -8.94
CA LEU A 47 -23.94 20.60 -9.28
C LEU A 47 -24.12 19.24 -9.96
N ALA A 48 -23.23 18.89 -10.89
CA ALA A 48 -23.30 17.62 -11.60
C ALA A 48 -23.13 16.42 -10.64
N LEU A 49 -22.33 16.58 -9.59
CA LEU A 49 -22.06 15.55 -8.57
C LEU A 49 -22.91 15.71 -7.30
N GLU A 50 -23.95 16.54 -7.34
CA GLU A 50 -24.88 16.68 -6.23
C GLU A 50 -25.56 15.33 -5.94
N GLY A 51 -25.60 14.97 -4.65
CA GLY A 51 -26.11 13.68 -4.18
C GLY A 51 -25.21 12.48 -4.47
N PHE A 52 -23.95 12.69 -4.86
CA PHE A 52 -22.99 11.59 -5.01
C PHE A 52 -22.76 10.88 -3.67
N GLU A 53 -22.80 9.55 -3.71
CA GLU A 53 -22.48 8.70 -2.58
C GLU A 53 -21.72 7.45 -3.06
N LEU A 54 -20.64 7.12 -2.37
CA LEU A 54 -19.90 5.87 -2.56
C LEU A 54 -19.58 5.27 -1.20
N ALA A 55 -20.05 4.05 -0.96
CA ALA A 55 -19.82 3.31 0.28
C ALA A 55 -20.23 4.10 1.54
N GLY A 56 -21.40 4.77 1.50
CA GLY A 56 -21.89 5.55 2.64
C GLY A 56 -21.23 6.93 2.80
N ARG A 57 -20.32 7.33 1.90
CA ARG A 57 -19.54 8.57 1.99
C ARG A 57 -19.88 9.50 0.84
N GLY A 58 -20.15 10.76 1.17
CA GLY A 58 -20.33 11.85 0.20
C GLY A 58 -19.01 12.45 -0.28
N LEU A 59 -19.09 13.56 -1.02
CA LEU A 59 -17.92 14.31 -1.50
C LEU A 59 -17.68 15.58 -0.69
N GLN A 60 -16.41 15.87 -0.39
CA GLN A 60 -15.94 17.17 0.05
C GLN A 60 -15.12 17.79 -1.08
N PHE A 61 -15.61 18.91 -1.62
CA PHE A 61 -14.92 19.61 -2.70
C PHE A 61 -13.92 20.62 -2.18
N ILE A 62 -12.67 20.47 -2.58
CA ILE A 62 -11.59 21.43 -2.40
C ILE A 62 -11.37 22.11 -3.75
N SER A 63 -11.23 23.43 -3.78
CA SER A 63 -11.00 24.18 -5.03
C SER A 63 -9.60 24.79 -5.01
N ALA A 64 -8.92 24.73 -6.15
CA ALA A 64 -7.76 25.53 -6.47
C ALA A 64 -7.95 26.14 -7.86
N TYR A 65 -7.62 27.42 -8.03
CA TYR A 65 -7.78 28.15 -9.29
C TYR A 65 -6.45 28.37 -10.03
N SER A 66 -5.38 27.77 -9.51
CA SER A 66 -4.03 27.83 -10.06
C SER A 66 -3.27 26.55 -9.72
N ALA A 67 -2.22 26.25 -10.47
CA ALA A 67 -1.31 25.16 -10.15
C ALA A 67 -0.65 25.39 -8.77
N GLU A 68 -0.35 26.64 -8.42
CA GLU A 68 0.26 26.98 -7.13
C GLU A 68 -0.72 26.77 -5.97
N GLU A 69 -1.97 27.24 -6.08
CA GLU A 69 -2.99 26.95 -5.07
C GLU A 69 -3.21 25.44 -4.91
N ALA A 70 -3.16 24.67 -6.00
CA ALA A 70 -3.31 23.22 -5.94
C ALA A 70 -2.17 22.57 -5.13
N ARG A 71 -0.93 23.05 -5.27
CA ARG A 71 0.21 22.60 -4.46
C ARG A 71 0.00 22.93 -2.98
N GLU A 72 -0.51 24.12 -2.66
CA GLU A 72 -0.85 24.48 -1.28
C GLU A 72 -1.91 23.55 -0.69
N GLN A 73 -2.96 23.22 -1.44
CA GLN A 73 -4.00 22.28 -0.99
C GLN A 73 -3.43 20.87 -0.78
N LEU A 74 -2.55 20.40 -1.68
CA LEU A 74 -1.91 19.09 -1.56
C LEU A 74 -0.92 19.01 -0.38
N ALA A 75 -0.31 20.13 0.01
CA ALA A 75 0.53 20.20 1.20
C ALA A 75 -0.28 20.20 2.50
N GLN A 76 -1.52 20.71 2.47
CA GLN A 76 -2.42 20.76 3.63
C GLN A 76 -3.26 19.49 3.81
N HIS A 77 -3.42 18.69 2.75
CA HIS A 77 -4.28 17.52 2.73
C HIS A 77 -3.57 16.31 2.11
N ASP A 78 -3.21 15.35 2.95
CA ASP A 78 -2.58 14.08 2.54
C ASP A 78 -3.61 13.03 2.07
N ASP A 79 -4.89 13.27 2.32
CA ASP A 79 -6.00 12.34 2.09
C ASP A 79 -6.92 12.74 0.91
N ILE A 80 -6.44 13.61 0.01
CA ILE A 80 -7.14 13.88 -1.26
C ILE A 80 -7.21 12.58 -2.07
N ALA A 81 -8.43 12.15 -2.38
CA ALA A 81 -8.67 10.89 -3.08
C ALA A 81 -8.60 11.04 -4.61
N LEU A 82 -9.12 12.16 -5.12
CA LEU A 82 -9.26 12.43 -6.55
C LEU A 82 -8.99 13.91 -6.85
N ILE A 83 -8.25 14.15 -7.94
CA ILE A 83 -8.04 15.47 -8.53
C ILE A 83 -8.69 15.49 -9.92
N LEU A 84 -9.59 16.44 -10.15
CA LEU A 84 -10.07 16.79 -11.49
C LEU A 84 -9.30 18.04 -11.94
N LEU A 85 -8.41 17.87 -12.90
CA LEU A 85 -7.37 18.85 -13.23
C LEU A 85 -7.49 19.32 -14.68
N ASP A 86 -7.54 20.62 -14.90
CA ASP A 86 -7.38 21.18 -16.24
C ASP A 86 -5.93 21.11 -16.71
N VAL A 87 -5.74 20.84 -18.00
CA VAL A 87 -4.41 20.79 -18.62
C VAL A 87 -3.85 22.20 -18.83
N VAL A 88 -4.68 23.09 -19.35
CA VAL A 88 -4.31 24.45 -19.76
C VAL A 88 -4.91 25.43 -18.77
N MET A 89 -4.06 26.17 -18.05
CA MET A 89 -4.49 27.19 -17.10
C MET A 89 -3.62 28.45 -17.29
N GLU A 90 -2.74 28.76 -16.34
CA GLU A 90 -1.83 29.91 -16.42
C GLU A 90 -0.78 29.75 -17.54
N THR A 91 -0.44 28.49 -17.83
CA THR A 91 0.35 28.10 -19.00
C THR A 91 -0.33 26.92 -19.69
N ASP A 92 0.05 26.70 -20.94
CA ASP A 92 -0.39 25.57 -21.77
C ASP A 92 -0.12 24.19 -21.13
N HIS A 93 0.85 24.08 -20.23
CA HIS A 93 1.28 22.82 -19.63
C HIS A 93 1.15 22.79 -18.11
N ALA A 94 0.50 23.80 -17.50
CA ALA A 94 0.43 23.96 -16.05
C ALA A 94 -0.13 22.72 -15.35
N GLY A 95 -1.17 22.10 -15.92
CA GLY A 95 -1.74 20.86 -15.38
C GLY A 95 -0.76 19.69 -15.46
N LEU A 96 -0.05 19.53 -16.57
CA LEU A 96 0.94 18.44 -16.73
C LEU A 96 2.13 18.60 -15.78
N ASP A 97 2.60 19.84 -15.58
CA ASP A 97 3.66 20.16 -14.63
C ASP A 97 3.23 19.87 -13.19
N LEU A 98 1.96 20.15 -12.85
CA LEU A 98 1.40 19.80 -11.55
C LEU A 98 1.32 18.28 -11.35
N VAL A 99 0.95 17.51 -12.38
CA VAL A 99 0.99 16.04 -12.29
C VAL A 99 2.42 15.55 -12.03
N HIS A 100 3.40 16.12 -12.74
CA HIS A 100 4.80 15.77 -12.54
C HIS A 100 5.24 16.01 -11.08
N TYR A 101 4.89 17.18 -10.54
CA TYR A 101 5.13 17.51 -9.13
C TYR A 101 4.49 16.48 -8.17
N ILE A 102 3.21 16.12 -8.37
CA ILE A 102 2.50 15.16 -7.52
C ILE A 102 3.19 13.78 -7.54
N ARG A 103 3.58 13.29 -8.73
CA ARG A 103 4.13 11.95 -8.89
C ARG A 103 5.61 11.85 -8.56
N ARG A 104 6.40 12.91 -8.77
CA ARG A 104 7.86 12.86 -8.63
C ARG A 104 8.37 13.55 -7.38
N GLU A 105 7.79 14.67 -7.00
CA GLU A 105 8.24 15.43 -5.83
C GLU A 105 7.49 15.00 -4.57
N LEU A 106 6.15 14.95 -4.61
CA LEU A 106 5.36 14.44 -3.50
C LEU A 106 5.38 12.91 -3.39
N ASN A 107 5.79 12.22 -4.47
CA ASN A 107 5.75 10.76 -4.60
C ASN A 107 4.36 10.17 -4.25
N ASN A 108 3.29 10.95 -4.45
CA ASN A 108 1.93 10.51 -4.16
C ASN A 108 1.41 9.72 -5.35
N LYS A 109 1.61 8.41 -5.31
CA LYS A 109 1.10 7.47 -6.32
C LYS A 109 -0.34 7.04 -6.06
N PHE A 110 -0.93 7.44 -4.94
CA PHE A 110 -2.24 6.97 -4.48
C PHE A 110 -3.38 7.88 -4.93
N VAL A 111 -3.19 9.21 -4.93
CA VAL A 111 -4.21 10.13 -5.41
C VAL A 111 -4.54 9.86 -6.88
N ARG A 112 -5.83 9.77 -7.20
CA ARG A 112 -6.28 9.61 -8.58
C ARG A 112 -6.28 10.95 -9.28
N ILE A 113 -5.84 11.00 -10.54
CA ILE A 113 -5.81 12.22 -11.34
C ILE A 113 -6.58 11.98 -12.62
N VAL A 114 -7.59 12.81 -12.86
CA VAL A 114 -8.37 12.86 -14.09
C VAL A 114 -8.09 14.19 -14.76
N LEU A 115 -7.41 14.15 -15.90
CA LEU A 115 -7.18 15.35 -16.71
C LEU A 115 -8.42 15.69 -17.52
N ARG A 116 -8.70 16.99 -17.61
CA ARG A 116 -9.75 17.56 -18.43
C ARG A 116 -9.14 18.62 -19.34
N THR A 117 -9.57 18.73 -20.59
CA THR A 117 -9.17 19.88 -21.44
C THR A 117 -10.30 20.29 -22.38
N GLY A 118 -10.38 21.60 -22.67
CA GLY A 118 -11.23 22.12 -23.74
C GLY A 118 -10.57 22.11 -25.14
N GLN A 119 -9.25 21.86 -25.21
CA GLN A 119 -8.46 21.95 -26.44
C GLN A 119 -7.61 20.68 -26.63
N PRO A 120 -8.16 19.61 -27.24
CA PRO A 120 -7.37 18.45 -27.62
C PRO A 120 -6.42 18.84 -28.76
N GLY A 121 -5.10 18.83 -28.52
CA GLY A 121 -4.14 19.20 -29.57
C GLY A 121 -2.66 19.23 -29.20
N GLN A 122 -2.30 19.30 -27.92
CA GLN A 122 -0.88 19.41 -27.52
C GLN A 122 -0.17 18.05 -27.31
N ALA A 123 -0.90 17.00 -26.94
CA ALA A 123 -0.36 15.65 -26.84
C ALA A 123 -1.49 14.61 -27.03
N PRO A 124 -1.23 13.48 -27.72
CA PRO A 124 -2.19 12.38 -27.82
C PRO A 124 -2.55 11.84 -26.43
N GLU A 125 -3.84 11.61 -26.18
CA GLU A 125 -4.37 11.10 -24.89
C GLU A 125 -3.55 9.93 -24.32
N LEU A 126 -3.21 8.95 -25.16
CA LEU A 126 -2.44 7.77 -24.79
C LEU A 126 -1.03 8.07 -24.29
N GLU A 127 -0.37 9.08 -24.87
CA GLU A 127 0.98 9.50 -24.44
C GLU A 127 0.91 10.21 -23.09
N VAL A 128 -0.10 11.05 -22.88
CA VAL A 128 -0.30 11.74 -21.61
C VAL A 128 -0.57 10.73 -20.48
N ILE A 129 -1.42 9.73 -20.73
CA ILE A 129 -1.75 8.72 -19.73
C ILE A 129 -0.51 7.93 -19.29
N THR A 130 0.30 7.50 -20.25
CA THR A 130 1.46 6.63 -19.99
C THR A 130 2.66 7.40 -19.43
N GLN A 131 2.94 8.61 -19.91
CA GLN A 131 4.12 9.38 -19.49
C GLN A 131 3.93 10.05 -18.12
N TYR A 132 2.70 10.48 -17.80
CA TYR A 132 2.42 11.25 -16.58
C TYR A 132 1.76 10.44 -15.46
N ASP A 133 1.49 9.13 -15.66
CA ASP A 133 0.90 8.25 -14.64
C ASP A 133 -0.41 8.82 -14.05
N ILE A 134 -1.31 9.21 -14.97
CA ILE A 134 -2.68 9.67 -14.68
C ILE A 134 -3.68 8.53 -14.84
N ASN A 135 -4.90 8.72 -14.33
CA ASN A 135 -5.90 7.65 -14.27
C ASN A 135 -6.99 7.76 -15.33
N ASP A 136 -7.26 8.95 -15.82
CA ASP A 136 -8.18 9.16 -16.94
C ASP A 136 -7.90 10.51 -17.60
N TYR A 137 -8.29 10.65 -18.87
CA TYR A 137 -8.23 11.89 -19.63
C TYR A 137 -9.58 12.09 -20.33
N LYS A 138 -10.10 13.32 -20.29
CA LYS A 138 -11.42 13.64 -20.83
C LYS A 138 -11.47 15.02 -21.48
N GLU A 139 -12.17 15.12 -22.59
CA GLU A 139 -12.52 16.43 -23.15
C GLU A 139 -13.65 17.09 -22.36
N LYS A 140 -13.50 18.38 -22.01
CA LYS A 140 -14.51 19.18 -21.28
C LYS A 140 -15.85 19.21 -22.03
N THR A 141 -15.81 19.26 -23.36
CA THR A 141 -16.97 19.30 -24.26
C THR A 141 -17.80 18.01 -24.25
N GLU A 142 -17.18 16.87 -23.94
CA GLU A 142 -17.84 15.57 -23.94
C GLU A 142 -18.32 15.11 -22.57
N LEU A 143 -18.05 15.89 -21.51
CA LEU A 143 -18.26 15.51 -20.13
C LEU A 143 -19.71 15.76 -19.68
N THR A 144 -20.61 14.85 -20.06
CA THR A 144 -21.98 14.86 -19.53
C THR A 144 -22.00 14.56 -18.03
N ARG A 145 -23.07 14.96 -17.32
CA ARG A 145 -23.26 14.63 -15.90
C ARG A 145 -23.06 13.13 -15.62
N GLN A 146 -23.61 12.28 -16.48
CA GLN A 146 -23.52 10.83 -16.33
C GLN A 146 -22.08 10.32 -16.51
N LYS A 147 -21.35 10.83 -17.51
CA LYS A 147 -19.93 10.47 -17.72
C LYS A 147 -19.06 10.93 -16.54
N LEU A 148 -19.24 12.17 -16.09
CA LEU A 148 -18.53 12.71 -14.93
C LEU A 148 -18.82 11.86 -13.67
N PHE A 149 -20.08 11.52 -13.43
CA PHE A 149 -20.45 10.65 -12.31
C PHE A 149 -19.74 9.30 -12.39
N SER A 150 -19.78 8.62 -13.55
CA SER A 150 -19.11 7.33 -13.70
C SER A 150 -17.59 7.43 -13.51
N THR A 151 -16.95 8.46 -14.07
CA THR A 151 -15.50 8.68 -13.93
C THR A 151 -15.12 8.87 -12.45
N VAL A 152 -15.82 9.77 -11.75
CA VAL A 152 -15.58 10.01 -10.31
C VAL A 152 -15.82 8.73 -9.51
N TYR A 153 -16.91 8.00 -9.79
CA TYR A 153 -17.22 6.75 -9.12
C TYR A 153 -16.13 5.70 -9.30
N THR A 154 -15.66 5.48 -10.54
CA THR A 154 -14.60 4.50 -10.84
C THR A 154 -13.26 4.91 -10.24
N SER A 155 -12.90 6.19 -10.30
CA SER A 155 -11.66 6.69 -9.71
C SER A 155 -11.67 6.54 -8.19
N LEU A 156 -12.76 6.90 -7.52
CA LEU A 156 -12.85 6.74 -6.06
C LEU A 156 -12.89 5.27 -5.63
N CYS A 157 -13.52 4.38 -6.40
CA CYS A 157 -13.42 2.93 -6.17
C CYS A 157 -11.94 2.48 -6.23
N SER A 158 -11.22 2.89 -7.29
CA SER A 158 -9.80 2.57 -7.45
C SER A 158 -8.95 3.11 -6.29
N TYR A 159 -9.19 4.36 -5.86
CA TYR A 159 -8.51 4.93 -4.69
C TYR A 159 -8.75 4.10 -3.42
N ARG A 160 -10.02 3.80 -3.13
CA ARG A 160 -10.42 3.01 -1.96
C ARG A 160 -9.72 1.65 -1.95
N ASP A 161 -9.72 0.96 -3.07
CA ASP A 161 -9.17 -0.40 -3.17
C ASP A 161 -7.65 -0.38 -3.03
N LEU A 162 -6.96 0.62 -3.62
CA LEU A 162 -5.53 0.83 -3.44
C LEU A 162 -5.15 1.15 -1.98
N MET A 163 -5.92 2.04 -1.32
CA MET A 163 -5.69 2.37 0.08
C MET A 163 -5.98 1.18 1.00
N ALA A 164 -6.98 0.34 0.68
CA ALA A 164 -7.23 -0.89 1.42
C ALA A 164 -6.05 -1.87 1.29
N LEU A 165 -5.47 -2.00 0.10
CA LEU A 165 -4.28 -2.82 -0.13
C LEU A 165 -3.08 -2.27 0.65
N GLU A 166 -2.83 -0.97 0.61
CA GLU A 166 -1.75 -0.35 1.38
C GLU A 166 -1.94 -0.49 2.89
N ASN A 167 -3.16 -0.31 3.39
CA ASN A 167 -3.46 -0.51 4.81
C ASN A 167 -3.27 -1.98 5.24
N ASN A 168 -3.63 -2.95 4.39
CA ASN A 168 -3.33 -4.35 4.63
C ASN A 168 -1.82 -4.60 4.66
N ARG A 169 -1.07 -4.00 3.72
CA ARG A 169 0.40 -4.05 3.67
C ARG A 169 1.00 -3.55 4.98
N LEU A 170 0.59 -2.36 5.45
CA LEU A 170 1.03 -1.77 6.72
C LEU A 170 0.59 -2.60 7.94
N GLY A 171 -0.60 -3.17 7.91
CA GLY A 171 -1.11 -4.06 8.96
C GLY A 171 -0.26 -5.32 9.11
N LEU A 172 0.10 -5.96 7.99
CA LEU A 172 1.01 -7.11 7.99
C LEU A 172 2.39 -6.74 8.56
N LEU A 173 2.94 -5.58 8.21
CA LEU A 173 4.20 -5.10 8.80
C LEU A 173 4.13 -4.95 10.32
N LYS A 174 3.02 -4.41 10.84
CA LYS A 174 2.81 -4.32 12.30
C LYS A 174 2.68 -5.68 12.97
N VAL A 175 2.04 -6.66 12.32
CA VAL A 175 1.97 -8.03 12.84
C VAL A 175 3.36 -8.65 12.89
N ILE A 176 4.15 -8.50 11.83
CA ILE A 176 5.55 -8.93 11.78
C ILE A 176 6.35 -8.28 12.93
N GLU A 177 6.19 -6.98 13.14
CA GLU A 177 6.85 -6.24 14.22
C GLU A 177 6.44 -6.71 15.62
N ALA A 178 5.14 -6.86 15.88
CA ALA A 178 4.63 -7.27 17.18
C ALA A 178 4.94 -8.74 17.52
N SER A 179 5.03 -9.59 16.50
CA SER A 179 5.25 -11.03 16.67
C SER A 179 6.61 -11.35 17.28
N ALA A 180 7.65 -10.52 17.08
CA ALA A 180 9.01 -10.77 17.57
C ALA A 180 9.12 -11.05 19.08
N ASN A 181 8.17 -10.56 19.90
CA ASN A 181 8.22 -10.64 21.36
C ASN A 181 7.43 -11.80 21.99
N ILE A 182 6.69 -12.61 21.21
CA ILE A 182 5.67 -13.55 21.73
C ILE A 182 6.12 -15.03 21.68
N PHE A 183 7.32 -15.35 21.20
CA PHE A 183 7.66 -16.75 20.88
C PHE A 183 8.30 -17.57 22.01
N GLU A 184 7.77 -18.79 22.16
CA GLU A 184 8.30 -19.86 23.01
C GLU A 184 9.17 -20.85 22.21
N ARG A 185 10.05 -21.56 22.93
CA ARG A 185 11.16 -22.41 22.47
C ARG A 185 10.87 -23.42 21.33
N ARG A 186 9.62 -23.85 21.12
CA ARG A 186 9.30 -24.98 20.21
C ARG A 186 8.86 -24.58 18.79
N ASN A 187 8.77 -23.29 18.49
CA ASN A 187 8.13 -22.86 17.24
C ASN A 187 8.92 -21.81 16.42
N LEU A 188 10.24 -21.69 16.67
CA LEU A 188 11.08 -20.68 16.02
C LEU A 188 11.20 -20.88 14.50
N ALA A 189 11.34 -22.12 14.03
CA ALA A 189 11.41 -22.42 12.60
C ALA A 189 10.10 -22.06 11.89
N ALA A 190 8.95 -22.51 12.42
CA ALA A 190 7.63 -22.17 11.86
C ALA A 190 7.32 -20.67 11.95
N PHE A 191 7.79 -19.99 12.99
CA PHE A 191 7.72 -18.53 13.09
C PHE A 191 8.53 -17.87 11.98
N ALA A 192 9.82 -18.18 11.89
CA ALA A 192 10.72 -17.61 10.89
C ALA A 192 10.21 -17.88 9.47
N GLU A 193 9.66 -19.07 9.22
CA GLU A 193 9.03 -19.41 7.95
C GLU A 193 7.77 -18.57 7.70
N GLY A 194 6.85 -18.47 8.65
CA GLY A 194 5.62 -17.68 8.49
C GLY A 194 5.90 -16.19 8.25
N VAL A 195 6.86 -15.60 8.97
CA VAL A 195 7.24 -14.21 8.74
C VAL A 195 7.97 -14.05 7.41
N LEU A 196 8.81 -15.01 7.00
CA LEU A 196 9.51 -14.97 5.73
C LEU A 196 8.52 -15.09 4.55
N GLN A 197 7.48 -15.91 4.68
CA GLN A 197 6.39 -16.00 3.72
C GLN A 197 5.64 -14.65 3.60
N GLN A 198 5.37 -13.97 4.71
CA GLN A 198 4.71 -12.65 4.69
C GLN A 198 5.61 -11.57 4.07
N LEU A 199 6.89 -11.51 4.46
CA LEU A 199 7.88 -10.58 3.87
C LEU A 199 7.92 -10.77 2.35
N THR A 200 8.10 -12.02 1.90
CA THR A 200 8.24 -12.31 0.49
C THR A 200 6.93 -12.09 -0.28
N ALA A 201 5.76 -12.28 0.32
CA ALA A 201 4.51 -11.83 -0.30
C ALA A 201 4.45 -10.30 -0.48
N LEU A 202 4.85 -9.53 0.54
CA LEU A 202 4.84 -8.06 0.54
C LEU A 202 5.80 -7.45 -0.49
N LEU A 203 6.99 -8.04 -0.65
CA LEU A 203 7.99 -7.63 -1.64
C LEU A 203 7.51 -7.81 -3.09
N TYR A 204 6.57 -8.73 -3.31
CA TYR A 204 6.08 -9.11 -4.64
C TYR A 204 4.65 -8.65 -4.93
N LEU A 205 3.95 -8.06 -3.96
CA LEU A 205 2.57 -7.53 -4.08
C LEU A 205 2.44 -6.38 -5.11
N ASN A 206 3.55 -5.70 -5.45
CA ASN A 206 3.57 -4.52 -6.33
C ASN A 206 4.12 -4.80 -7.74
N LYS A 207 4.37 -6.05 -8.12
CA LYS A 207 5.01 -6.40 -9.40
C LYS A 207 4.02 -7.13 -10.31
N ASP A 208 4.02 -6.79 -11.61
CA ASP A 208 3.07 -7.24 -12.62
C ASP A 208 2.76 -8.74 -12.51
N ALA A 209 1.48 -9.10 -12.74
CA ALA A 209 0.80 -10.37 -12.48
C ALA A 209 1.35 -11.63 -13.20
N MET A 210 2.67 -11.81 -13.22
CA MET A 210 3.33 -13.05 -13.56
C MET A 210 3.52 -13.83 -12.25
N LEU A 211 2.97 -15.05 -12.15
CA LEU A 211 3.20 -15.94 -11.00
C LEU A 211 4.71 -16.13 -10.79
N VAL A 212 5.27 -15.39 -9.85
CA VAL A 212 6.58 -15.68 -9.27
C VAL A 212 6.29 -16.24 -7.90
N GLN A 213 6.70 -17.49 -7.65
CA GLN A 213 6.78 -17.95 -6.27
C GLN A 213 7.87 -17.12 -5.60
N PRO A 214 7.55 -16.34 -4.56
CA PRO A 214 8.57 -15.63 -3.81
C PRO A 214 9.49 -16.66 -3.15
N CYS A 215 10.81 -16.54 -3.34
CA CYS A 215 11.78 -17.49 -2.80
C CYS A 215 12.73 -16.76 -1.83
N GLY A 216 12.81 -17.24 -0.60
CA GLY A 216 13.69 -16.68 0.42
C GLY A 216 14.21 -17.75 1.38
N MET A 217 15.37 -17.49 1.97
CA MET A 217 16.05 -18.39 2.90
C MET A 217 16.73 -17.59 4.01
N LEU A 218 16.47 -17.95 5.27
CA LEU A 218 17.13 -17.42 6.45
C LEU A 218 18.06 -18.49 7.03
N ALA A 219 19.32 -18.15 7.29
CA ALA A 219 20.31 -19.08 7.77
C ALA A 219 21.34 -18.44 8.72
N ARG A 220 22.07 -19.28 9.45
CA ARG A 220 23.26 -18.91 10.22
C ARG A 220 24.53 -19.45 9.53
N PRO A 221 25.61 -18.65 9.42
CA PRO A 221 26.89 -19.17 8.98
C PRO A 221 27.41 -20.31 9.87
N ALA A 222 27.90 -21.38 9.24
CA ALA A 222 28.71 -22.44 9.82
C ALA A 222 29.93 -22.67 8.93
N SER A 223 30.97 -23.38 9.40
CA SER A 223 32.19 -23.59 8.62
C SER A 223 31.89 -24.25 7.26
N ASN A 224 31.93 -23.46 6.19
CA ASN A 224 31.57 -23.83 4.81
C ASN A 224 30.13 -24.35 4.61
N ALA A 225 29.24 -24.07 5.56
CA ALA A 225 27.86 -24.52 5.56
C ALA A 225 26.93 -23.43 6.12
N LEU A 226 25.64 -23.63 5.97
CA LEU A 226 24.58 -22.78 6.49
C LEU A 226 23.67 -23.64 7.34
N ASN A 227 23.35 -23.16 8.55
CA ASN A 227 22.26 -23.73 9.33
C ASN A 227 20.97 -23.00 8.96
N ILE A 228 20.09 -23.64 8.20
CA ILE A 228 18.84 -23.09 7.70
C ILE A 228 17.83 -22.99 8.83
N LEU A 229 17.35 -21.76 9.07
CA LEU A 229 16.35 -21.44 10.09
C LEU A 229 14.94 -21.42 9.50
N ALA A 230 14.81 -20.98 8.25
CA ALA A 230 13.57 -20.98 7.49
C ALA A 230 13.87 -20.91 5.99
N ALA A 231 13.02 -21.53 5.17
CA ALA A 231 13.11 -21.44 3.73
C ALA A 231 11.72 -21.47 3.10
N THR A 232 11.54 -20.76 1.99
CA THR A 232 10.24 -20.58 1.32
C THR A 232 10.41 -20.66 -0.20
N GLY A 233 9.32 -21.03 -0.88
CA GLY A 233 9.29 -21.15 -2.35
C GLY A 233 10.29 -22.19 -2.85
N CYS A 234 11.16 -21.78 -3.77
CA CYS A 234 12.21 -22.56 -4.42
C CYS A 234 13.21 -23.19 -3.44
N TYR A 235 13.28 -22.69 -2.20
CA TYR A 235 14.23 -23.14 -1.19
C TYR A 235 13.56 -24.02 -0.12
N SER A 236 12.27 -24.31 -0.23
CA SER A 236 11.51 -25.06 0.80
C SER A 236 12.05 -26.46 1.10
N ASP A 237 12.83 -27.06 0.19
CA ASP A 237 13.48 -28.36 0.40
C ASP A 237 14.75 -28.28 1.28
N TYR A 238 15.24 -27.08 1.62
CA TYR A 238 16.42 -26.91 2.48
C TYR A 238 16.04 -26.79 3.96
N GLU A 239 16.59 -27.68 4.79
CA GLU A 239 16.41 -27.67 6.25
C GLU A 239 17.71 -28.09 6.95
N GLY A 240 17.95 -27.58 8.16
CA GLY A 240 19.09 -27.96 8.98
C GLY A 240 20.42 -27.47 8.40
N THR A 241 21.50 -28.24 8.56
CA THR A 241 22.83 -27.84 8.08
C THR A 241 23.03 -28.24 6.63
N VAL A 242 23.24 -27.26 5.75
CA VAL A 242 23.41 -27.41 4.30
C VAL A 242 24.76 -26.83 3.87
N GLU A 243 25.54 -27.57 3.10
CA GLU A 243 26.81 -27.06 2.58
C GLU A 243 26.58 -25.95 1.54
N ILE A 244 27.44 -24.92 1.51
CA ILE A 244 27.31 -23.82 0.55
C ILE A 244 27.42 -24.32 -0.91
N SER A 245 28.15 -25.42 -1.13
CA SER A 245 28.29 -26.12 -2.41
C SER A 245 27.00 -26.77 -2.93
N ALA A 246 25.97 -26.92 -2.08
CA ALA A 246 24.68 -27.49 -2.48
C ALA A 246 23.80 -26.49 -3.23
N PHE A 247 24.09 -25.18 -3.13
CA PHE A 247 23.40 -24.14 -3.87
C PHE A 247 24.01 -23.94 -5.26
N ASP A 248 23.23 -23.38 -6.19
CA ASP A 248 23.75 -22.93 -7.48
C ASP A 248 24.95 -22.00 -7.28
N SER A 249 25.94 -22.07 -8.19
CA SER A 249 27.22 -21.35 -8.06
C SER A 249 27.04 -19.86 -7.76
N ASP A 250 26.12 -19.21 -8.44
CA ASP A 250 25.85 -17.79 -8.27
C ASP A 250 25.31 -17.48 -6.87
N ILE A 251 24.45 -18.34 -6.32
CA ILE A 251 23.88 -18.18 -4.97
C ILE A 251 24.96 -18.45 -3.93
N GLY A 252 25.74 -19.52 -4.10
CA GLY A 252 26.85 -19.88 -3.23
C GLY A 252 27.89 -18.77 -3.14
N ASP A 253 28.26 -18.15 -4.26
CA ASP A 253 29.22 -17.04 -4.33
C ASP A 253 28.68 -15.79 -3.61
N ARG A 254 27.39 -15.45 -3.80
CA ARG A 254 26.74 -14.30 -3.13
C ARG A 254 26.69 -14.48 -1.62
N LEU A 255 26.32 -15.67 -1.16
CA LEU A 255 26.28 -16.04 0.26
C LEU A 255 27.69 -16.03 0.87
N GLY A 256 28.66 -16.65 0.18
CA GLY A 256 30.05 -16.68 0.59
C GLY A 256 30.68 -15.29 0.69
N ALA A 257 30.37 -14.40 -0.27
CA ALA A 257 30.84 -13.02 -0.25
C ALA A 257 30.28 -12.24 0.96
N ALA A 258 28.99 -12.38 1.28
CA ALA A 258 28.39 -11.75 2.45
C ALA A 258 29.04 -12.21 3.76
N ILE A 259 29.30 -13.52 3.89
CA ILE A 259 29.96 -14.11 5.06
C ILE A 259 31.40 -13.59 5.18
N ALA A 260 32.17 -13.62 4.10
CA ALA A 260 33.57 -13.23 4.11
C ALA A 260 33.75 -11.73 4.41
N GLN A 261 32.86 -10.89 3.90
CA GLN A 261 32.89 -9.44 4.10
C GLN A 261 32.19 -9.01 5.38
N ARG A 262 31.39 -9.89 6.00
CA ARG A 262 30.51 -9.61 7.15
C ARG A 262 29.61 -8.42 6.87
N SER A 263 29.06 -8.36 5.66
CA SER A 263 28.25 -7.24 5.17
C SER A 263 27.21 -7.71 4.15
N SER A 264 26.06 -7.05 4.14
CA SER A 264 25.01 -7.27 3.13
C SER A 264 25.53 -6.99 1.72
N ASN A 265 25.05 -7.74 0.73
CA ASN A 265 25.29 -7.47 -0.69
C ASN A 265 24.01 -7.70 -1.51
N TYR A 266 23.88 -7.02 -2.64
CA TYR A 266 22.67 -7.00 -3.43
C TYR A 266 22.95 -6.76 -4.91
N GLY A 267 22.00 -7.13 -5.76
CA GLY A 267 22.05 -6.88 -7.19
C GLY A 267 20.65 -6.84 -7.80
N ASP A 268 20.58 -6.84 -9.13
CA ASP A 268 19.32 -6.61 -9.86
C ASP A 268 18.24 -7.65 -9.59
N ASN A 269 18.65 -8.87 -9.20
CA ASN A 269 17.76 -10.02 -9.01
C ASN A 269 17.87 -10.67 -7.62
N TYR A 270 18.54 -10.03 -6.66
CA TYR A 270 18.73 -10.63 -5.34
C TYR A 270 19.14 -9.65 -4.25
N TRP A 271 18.88 -10.05 -3.02
CA TRP A 271 19.34 -9.39 -1.81
C TRP A 271 19.89 -10.43 -0.83
N VAL A 272 21.12 -10.20 -0.35
CA VAL A 272 21.71 -10.92 0.78
C VAL A 272 21.88 -9.92 1.93
N SER A 273 21.06 -10.05 2.96
CA SER A 273 21.27 -9.34 4.21
C SER A 273 22.20 -10.14 5.09
N TYR A 274 23.25 -9.50 5.60
CA TYR A 274 24.09 -10.05 6.66
C TYR A 274 23.94 -9.16 7.90
N TYR A 275 23.47 -9.75 8.99
CA TYR A 275 23.18 -9.04 10.23
C TYR A 275 23.88 -9.71 11.40
N ILE A 276 24.48 -8.89 12.25
CA ILE A 276 25.04 -9.32 13.53
C ILE A 276 24.21 -8.66 14.63
N THR A 277 23.69 -9.48 15.53
CA THR A 277 22.91 -9.01 16.68
C THR A 277 23.81 -8.41 17.77
N GLU A 278 23.23 -7.78 18.80
CA GLU A 278 24.02 -7.22 19.92
C GLU A 278 24.77 -8.30 20.71
N SER A 279 24.24 -9.52 20.79
CA SER A 279 24.93 -10.67 21.40
C SER A 279 26.04 -11.28 20.53
N GLY A 280 26.24 -10.76 19.30
CA GLY A 280 27.25 -11.26 18.36
C GLY A 280 26.78 -12.43 17.51
N MET A 281 25.48 -12.74 17.49
CA MET A 281 24.92 -13.79 16.65
C MET A 281 24.84 -13.31 15.19
N GLU A 282 25.33 -14.14 14.27
CA GLU A 282 25.32 -13.84 12.84
C GLU A 282 24.12 -14.46 12.14
N GLN A 283 23.48 -13.72 11.24
CA GLN A 283 22.33 -14.17 10.45
C GLN A 283 22.47 -13.70 9.00
N LEU A 284 21.99 -14.55 8.09
CA LEU A 284 21.91 -14.31 6.67
C LEU A 284 20.48 -14.47 6.18
N LEU A 285 19.99 -13.50 5.44
CA LEU A 285 18.75 -13.63 4.67
C LEU A 285 19.08 -13.49 3.18
N TYR A 286 18.76 -14.51 2.40
CA TYR A 286 18.74 -14.44 0.94
C TYR A 286 17.30 -14.29 0.46
N VAL A 287 17.05 -13.33 -0.41
CA VAL A 287 15.77 -13.17 -1.14
C VAL A 287 16.08 -12.99 -2.61
N SER A 288 15.48 -13.81 -3.47
CA SER A 288 15.53 -13.56 -4.92
C SER A 288 14.52 -12.48 -5.30
N ALA A 289 14.74 -11.79 -6.42
CA ALA A 289 13.80 -10.84 -7.01
C ALA A 289 13.86 -10.90 -8.54
N LYS A 290 12.77 -10.52 -9.20
CA LYS A 290 12.79 -10.30 -10.67
C LYS A 290 13.26 -8.89 -11.07
N ASP A 291 13.05 -7.91 -10.20
CA ASP A 291 13.45 -6.52 -10.43
C ASP A 291 14.19 -5.98 -9.20
N VAL A 292 14.91 -4.87 -9.39
CA VAL A 292 15.62 -4.13 -8.35
C VAL A 292 14.72 -3.86 -7.15
N PHE A 293 15.25 -4.05 -5.94
CA PHE A 293 14.57 -3.73 -4.70
C PHE A 293 14.44 -2.21 -4.52
N SER A 294 13.24 -1.74 -4.23
CA SER A 294 12.99 -0.33 -3.91
C SER A 294 13.42 0.01 -2.46
N ILE A 295 13.57 1.30 -2.14
CA ILE A 295 13.90 1.72 -0.76
C ILE A 295 12.89 1.17 0.27
N PRO A 296 11.57 1.17 0.03
CA PRO A 296 10.60 0.50 0.91
C PRO A 296 10.83 -1.00 1.09
N ASP A 297 11.25 -1.70 0.03
CA ASP A 297 11.55 -3.13 0.09
C ASP A 297 12.75 -3.41 0.99
N ILE A 298 13.78 -2.59 0.89
CA ILE A 298 14.98 -2.67 1.73
C ILE A 298 14.62 -2.45 3.20
N ALA A 299 13.85 -1.41 3.51
CA ALA A 299 13.41 -1.13 4.89
C ALA A 299 12.58 -2.29 5.47
N MET A 300 11.78 -2.97 4.63
CA MET A 300 11.01 -4.14 5.03
C MET A 300 11.89 -5.35 5.32
N ILE A 301 12.89 -5.59 4.47
CA ILE A 301 13.88 -6.66 4.66
C ILE A 301 14.67 -6.43 5.96
N GLU A 302 15.12 -5.19 6.20
CA GLU A 302 15.86 -4.84 7.43
C GLU A 302 15.01 -5.04 8.68
N LEU A 303 13.74 -4.59 8.65
CA LEU A 303 12.80 -4.80 9.75
C LEU A 303 12.61 -6.29 10.06
N PHE A 304 12.45 -7.12 9.02
CA PHE A 304 12.32 -8.56 9.16
C PHE A 304 13.55 -9.18 9.83
N VAL A 305 14.75 -8.91 9.29
CA VAL A 305 16.00 -9.51 9.79
C VAL A 305 16.21 -9.15 11.25
N ARG A 306 15.95 -7.89 11.62
CA ARG A 306 16.01 -7.44 13.01
C ARG A 306 15.03 -8.17 13.92
N ASN A 307 13.79 -8.35 13.48
CA ASN A 307 12.75 -8.99 14.29
C ASN A 307 13.02 -10.47 14.52
N VAL A 308 13.52 -11.19 13.51
CA VAL A 308 13.89 -12.61 13.67
C VAL A 308 15.15 -12.75 14.51
N ALA A 309 16.11 -11.83 14.40
CA ALA A 309 17.25 -11.74 15.30
C ALA A 309 16.82 -11.62 16.77
N ILE A 310 15.95 -10.66 17.10
CA ILE A 310 15.45 -10.44 18.47
C ILE A 310 14.71 -11.67 19.01
N ALA A 311 13.83 -12.27 18.21
CA ALA A 311 13.10 -13.47 18.61
C ALA A 311 14.05 -14.64 18.90
N HIS A 312 15.08 -14.81 18.07
CA HIS A 312 16.07 -15.87 18.22
C HIS A 312 16.98 -15.63 19.44
N GLU A 313 17.39 -14.39 19.72
CA GLU A 313 18.14 -14.03 20.94
C GLU A 313 17.33 -14.29 22.21
N THR A 314 16.05 -13.92 22.21
CA THR A 314 15.15 -14.11 23.34
C THR A 314 15.04 -15.60 23.70
N ILE A 315 14.95 -16.47 22.69
CA ILE A 315 14.93 -17.92 22.89
C ILE A 315 16.28 -18.44 23.38
N ALA A 316 17.40 -18.01 22.80
CA ALA A 316 18.74 -18.42 23.22
C ALA A 316 19.04 -18.05 24.68
N LEU A 317 18.62 -16.87 25.14
CA LEU A 317 18.74 -16.44 26.54
C LEU A 317 17.89 -17.28 27.50
N LEU A 318 16.70 -17.69 27.07
CA LEU A 318 15.86 -18.62 27.85
C LEU A 318 16.51 -20.02 27.96
N GLU A 319 17.32 -20.43 26.99
CA GLU A 319 18.06 -21.71 27.02
C GLU A 319 19.25 -21.68 27.98
N SER A 320 20.01 -20.58 28.03
CA SER A 320 21.12 -20.42 28.98
C SER A 320 20.65 -20.35 30.43
N ASN A 321 19.52 -19.67 30.69
CA ASN A 321 18.96 -19.54 32.04
C ASN A 321 18.27 -20.81 32.58
N ASN A 322 18.03 -21.82 31.73
CA ASN A 322 17.44 -23.09 32.13
C ASN A 322 18.50 -24.18 32.45
N HIS A 323 19.79 -23.88 32.27
CA HIS A 323 20.91 -24.77 32.55
C HIS A 323 21.70 -24.39 33.82
N ASP A 324 21.24 -23.38 34.57
CA ASP A 324 21.67 -23.01 35.93
C ASP A 324 20.60 -23.40 36.97
#